data_AF-A0A958QTR5-F1
#
_entry.id   AF-A0A958QTR5-F1
#
_cell.length_a   1.000
_cell.length_b   1.000
_cell.length_c   1.000
_cell.angle_alpha   90.00
_cell.angle_beta   90.00
_cell.angle_gamma   90.00
#
_symmetry.space_group_name_H-M   'P 1'
#
loop_
_entity.id
_entity.type
_entity.pdbx_description
1 polymer ?
#
loop_
_entity_poly.entity_id
_entity_poly.type
_entity_poly.pdbx_seq_one_letter_code
_entity_poly.pdbx_strand_id
1 'polypeptide(L)'
;DSYEQAVIEGTMELGRKGFFLNLQSDFPREGEIVGFHWHFKNSIHLPEKLSGYGKVIWVRKKSDKNKQPGIGVLIQHVDSSGLQLFVDWLVKKNFIAVIPNGLKE
;
A
#
# COMPACT_ATOMS: atom_id res chain seq x y z
N ASP A 1 -15.65 22.71 -3.56
CA ASP A 1 -15.28 21.52 -2.77
C ASP A 1 -14.06 20.84 -3.35
N SER A 2 -12.89 21.30 -2.93
CA SER A 2 -11.59 20.74 -3.30
C SER A 2 -11.23 19.64 -2.31
N TYR A 3 -11.31 18.38 -2.74
CA TYR A 3 -10.74 17.26 -1.98
C TYR A 3 -9.22 17.43 -1.97
N GLU A 4 -8.66 17.82 -0.82
CA GLU A 4 -7.21 17.84 -0.62
C GLU A 4 -6.69 16.40 -0.69
N GLN A 5 -6.02 16.06 -1.79
CA GLN A 5 -5.30 14.80 -1.92
C GLN A 5 -4.02 14.91 -1.08
N ALA A 6 -3.99 14.25 0.07
CA ALA A 6 -2.76 14.13 0.85
C ALA A 6 -1.76 13.26 0.07
N VAL A 7 -0.70 13.88 -0.45
CA VAL A 7 0.42 13.17 -1.08
C VAL A 7 1.39 12.79 0.02
N ILE A 8 1.60 11.49 0.23
CA ILE A 8 2.48 10.99 1.28
C ILE A 8 3.63 10.19 0.67
N GLU A 9 4.86 10.67 0.91
CA GLU A 9 6.10 10.01 0.48
C GLU A 9 6.65 9.15 1.62
N GLY A 10 6.92 7.86 1.35
CA GLY A 10 7.44 6.94 2.35
C GLY A 10 7.97 5.63 1.78
N THR A 11 8.72 4.89 2.61
CA THR A 11 9.13 3.53 2.28
C THR A 11 7.93 2.60 2.37
N MET A 12 7.66 1.86 1.29
CA MET A 12 6.52 0.95 1.18
C MET A 12 6.99 -0.49 1.26
N GLU A 13 6.32 -1.29 2.10
CA GLU A 13 6.48 -2.74 2.14
C GLU A 13 5.31 -3.39 1.38
N LEU A 14 5.60 -4.15 0.33
CA LEU A 14 4.59 -4.78 -0.52
C LEU A 14 4.35 -6.24 -0.11
N GLY A 15 3.07 -6.60 0.00
CA GLY A 15 2.58 -7.96 0.21
C GLY A 15 1.73 -8.47 -0.93
N ARG A 16 1.36 -9.76 -0.85
CA ARG A 16 0.61 -10.45 -1.90
C ARG A 16 -0.78 -9.84 -2.19
N LYS A 17 -1.40 -9.18 -1.22
CA LYS A 17 -2.75 -8.60 -1.33
C LYS A 17 -2.83 -7.14 -0.89
N GLY A 18 -1.72 -6.53 -0.51
CA GLY A 18 -1.73 -5.26 0.19
C GLY A 18 -0.35 -4.68 0.39
N PHE A 19 -0.28 -3.56 1.10
CA PHE A 19 0.96 -2.87 1.37
C PHE A 19 0.93 -2.22 2.75
N PHE A 20 2.11 -2.04 3.34
CA PHE A 20 2.30 -1.17 4.49
C PHE A 20 2.98 0.12 4.03
N LEU A 21 2.41 1.25 4.43
CA LEU A 21 2.95 2.58 4.16
C LEU A 21 3.33 3.24 5.48
N ASN A 22 4.61 3.58 5.62
CA ASN A 22 5.08 4.38 6.76
C ASN A 22 4.46 5.78 6.67
N LEU A 23 3.78 6.21 7.75
CA LEU A 23 3.12 7.51 7.87
C LEU A 23 3.50 8.12 9.21
N GLN A 24 3.81 9.42 9.24
CA GLN A 24 4.15 10.14 10.48
C GLN A 24 2.95 10.93 11.05
N SER A 25 2.02 11.33 10.19
CA SER A 25 0.80 12.07 10.54
C SER A 25 -0.36 11.65 9.63
N ASP A 26 -1.55 12.22 9.88
CA ASP A 26 -2.70 12.13 8.96
C ASP A 26 -3.16 10.71 8.64
N PHE A 27 -3.12 9.86 9.66
CA PHE A 27 -3.54 8.47 9.55
C PHE A 27 -5.03 8.36 9.17
N PRO A 28 -5.35 7.72 8.04
CA PRO A 28 -6.70 7.29 7.72
C PRO A 28 -7.27 6.38 8.82
N ARG A 29 -8.59 6.25 8.85
CA ARG A 29 -9.26 5.33 9.79
C ARG A 29 -9.22 3.91 9.27
N GLU A 30 -9.20 2.93 10.17
CA GLU A 30 -9.47 1.55 9.77
C GLU A 30 -10.86 1.45 9.15
N GLY A 31 -10.95 0.73 8.04
CA GLY A 31 -12.13 0.60 7.22
C GLY A 31 -12.23 1.61 6.07
N GLU A 32 -11.46 2.70 6.11
CA GLU A 32 -11.47 3.75 5.09
C GLU A 32 -10.91 3.26 3.76
N ILE A 33 -11.49 3.76 2.66
CA ILE A 33 -10.99 3.50 1.31
C ILE A 33 -10.03 4.62 0.92
N VAL A 34 -8.81 4.24 0.58
CA VAL A 34 -7.75 5.17 0.17
C VAL A 34 -7.36 4.91 -1.28
N GLY A 35 -7.24 5.99 -2.04
CA GLY A 35 -6.58 5.95 -3.35
C GLY A 35 -5.08 5.94 -3.19
N PHE A 36 -4.36 5.26 -4.10
CA PHE A 36 -2.91 5.27 -4.12
C PHE A 36 -2.37 5.47 -5.53
N HIS A 37 -1.19 6.10 -5.59
CA HIS A 37 -0.38 6.26 -6.80
C HIS A 37 1.05 5.86 -6.49
N TRP A 38 1.52 4.78 -7.10
CA TRP A 38 2.89 4.31 -6.97
C TRP A 38 3.70 4.73 -8.18
N HIS A 39 4.92 5.20 -7.90
CA HIS A 39 5.88 5.62 -8.90
C HIS A 39 7.10 4.72 -8.81
N PHE A 40 7.32 3.90 -9.84
CA PHE A 40 8.43 2.95 -9.88
C PHE A 40 9.60 3.55 -10.66
N LYS A 41 10.49 4.28 -9.96
CA LYS A 41 11.71 4.81 -10.58
C LYS A 41 12.64 3.65 -10.96
N ASN A 42 13.12 3.66 -12.21
CA ASN A 42 14.12 2.71 -12.74
C ASN A 42 13.68 1.23 -12.80
N SER A 43 12.38 0.95 -12.86
CA SER A 43 11.91 -0.43 -13.08
C SER A 43 11.78 -0.75 -14.57
N ILE A 44 12.52 -1.75 -15.03
CA ILE A 44 12.40 -2.27 -16.41
C ILE A 44 11.14 -3.15 -16.57
N HIS A 45 10.57 -3.62 -15.45
CA HIS A 45 9.51 -4.63 -15.43
C HIS A 45 8.18 -4.16 -14.86
N LEU A 46 8.08 -2.89 -14.42
CA LEU A 46 6.86 -2.30 -13.92
C LEU A 46 6.51 -1.05 -14.72
N PRO A 47 5.21 -0.72 -14.84
CA PRO A 47 4.82 0.58 -15.37
C PRO A 47 5.39 1.70 -14.50
N GLU A 48 5.72 2.84 -15.11
CA GLU A 48 6.27 4.01 -14.42
C GLU A 48 5.35 4.49 -13.29
N LYS A 49 4.03 4.40 -13.53
CA LYS A 49 2.98 4.72 -12.57
C LYS A 49 1.97 3.60 -12.48
N LEU A 50 1.56 3.26 -11.27
CA LEU A 50 0.45 2.35 -11.00
C LEU A 50 -0.51 3.01 -10.01
N SER A 51 -1.80 2.95 -10.31
CA SER A 51 -2.83 3.61 -9.50
C SER A 51 -3.93 2.61 -9.15
N GLY A 52 -4.65 2.90 -8.08
CA GLY A 52 -5.74 2.06 -7.63
C GLY A 52 -6.31 2.54 -6.30
N TYR A 53 -7.09 1.67 -5.66
CA TYR A 53 -7.61 1.92 -4.33
C TYR A 53 -7.61 0.67 -3.47
N GLY A 54 -7.57 0.89 -2.16
CA GLY A 54 -7.55 -0.17 -1.16
C GLY A 54 -8.24 0.24 0.12
N LYS A 55 -8.52 -0.76 0.95
CA LYS A 55 -9.12 -0.58 2.27
C LYS A 55 -8.05 -0.59 3.34
N VAL A 56 -8.05 0.41 4.20
CA VAL A 56 -7.20 0.46 5.39
C VAL A 56 -7.69 -0.61 6.36
N ILE A 57 -6.86 -1.61 6.63
CA ILE A 57 -7.21 -2.72 7.52
C ILE A 57 -6.40 -2.70 8.81
N TRP A 58 -5.45 -1.78 8.92
CA TRP A 58 -4.61 -1.66 10.09
C TRP A 58 -3.98 -0.27 10.19
N VAL A 59 -3.98 0.32 11.38
CA VAL A 59 -3.34 1.62 11.65
C VAL A 59 -2.40 1.51 12.85
N ARG A 60 -1.14 1.92 12.68
CA ARG A 60 -0.14 2.02 13.76
C ARG A 60 0.26 3.48 13.95
N LYS A 61 -0.25 4.12 15.00
CA LYS A 61 0.01 5.55 15.29
C LYS A 61 1.31 5.82 16.04
N LYS A 62 1.93 4.81 16.64
CA LYS A 62 3.16 4.93 17.43
C LYS A 62 4.17 3.88 16.99
N SER A 63 5.45 4.24 17.04
CA SER A 63 6.52 3.27 16.82
C SER A 63 6.47 2.20 17.92
N ASP A 64 6.81 0.98 17.55
CA ASP A 64 6.89 -0.14 18.49
C ASP A 64 8.06 -1.04 18.09
N LYS A 65 9.05 -1.14 18.98
CA LYS A 65 10.36 -1.78 18.77
C LYS A 65 11.00 -1.27 17.47
N ASN A 66 10.96 -2.08 16.41
CA ASN A 66 11.59 -1.80 15.12
C ASN A 66 10.58 -1.42 14.02
N LYS A 67 9.31 -1.20 14.38
CA LYS A 67 8.23 -0.94 13.42
C LYS A 67 7.80 0.52 13.49
N GLN A 68 7.93 1.20 12.36
CA GLN A 68 7.55 2.60 12.18
C GLN A 68 6.02 2.77 12.22
N PRO A 69 5.51 3.94 12.63
CA PRO A 69 4.11 4.27 12.46
C PRO A 69 3.71 4.21 10.98
N GLY A 70 2.48 3.81 10.69
CA GLY A 70 2.00 3.63 9.34
C GLY A 70 0.63 2.98 9.24
N ILE A 71 0.25 2.63 8.01
CA ILE A 71 -1.02 1.96 7.71
C ILE A 71 -0.81 0.71 6.87
N GLY A 72 -1.60 -0.32 7.15
CA GLY A 72 -1.76 -1.49 6.31
C GLY A 72 -2.99 -1.34 5.42
N VAL A 73 -2.79 -1.42 4.11
CA VAL A 73 -3.84 -1.26 3.11
C VAL A 73 -4.00 -2.56 2.33
N LEU A 74 -5.21 -3.11 2.31
CA LEU A 74 -5.61 -4.21 1.45
C LEU A 74 -5.99 -3.65 0.08
N ILE A 75 -5.29 -4.05 -0.97
CA ILE A 75 -5.59 -3.61 -2.33
C ILE A 75 -6.91 -4.24 -2.77
N GLN A 76 -7.85 -3.41 -3.20
CA GLN A 76 -9.13 -3.87 -3.75
C GLN A 76 -9.17 -3.76 -5.27
N HIS A 77 -8.50 -2.76 -5.82
CA HIS A 77 -8.42 -2.53 -7.24
C HIS A 77 -7.08 -1.91 -7.64
N VAL A 78 -6.62 -2.28 -8.82
CA VAL A 78 -5.49 -1.67 -9.51
C VAL A 78 -5.93 -1.42 -10.94
N ASP A 79 -5.66 -0.22 -11.42
CA ASP A 79 -6.02 0.18 -12.77
C ASP A 79 -5.31 -0.71 -13.82
N SER A 80 -6.05 -1.04 -14.87
CA SER A 80 -5.73 -2.14 -15.80
C SER A 80 -4.43 -1.98 -16.58
N SER A 81 -3.95 -0.74 -16.78
CA SER A 81 -2.77 -0.44 -17.61
C SER A 81 -1.47 -1.03 -17.05
N GLY A 82 -1.45 -1.44 -15.78
CA GLY A 82 -0.27 -1.97 -15.10
C GLY A 82 -0.48 -3.27 -14.32
N LEU A 83 -1.73 -3.75 -14.21
CA LEU A 83 -2.11 -4.79 -13.27
C LEU A 83 -1.40 -6.13 -13.53
N GLN A 84 -1.36 -6.60 -14.78
CA GLN A 84 -0.75 -7.89 -15.09
C GLN A 84 0.75 -7.90 -14.80
N LEU A 85 1.47 -6.85 -15.22
CA LEU A 85 2.91 -6.70 -14.95
C LEU A 85 3.20 -6.64 -13.46
N PHE A 86 2.34 -5.95 -12.69
CA PHE A 86 2.46 -5.88 -11.24
C PHE A 86 2.22 -7.23 -10.56
N VAL A 87 1.18 -7.97 -10.98
CA VAL A 87 0.91 -9.33 -10.48
C VAL A 87 2.08 -10.26 -10.79
N ASP A 88 2.60 -10.23 -12.03
CA ASP A 88 3.73 -11.06 -12.43
C ASP A 88 5.01 -10.73 -11.63
N TRP A 89 5.23 -9.44 -11.35
CA TRP A 89 6.34 -8.98 -10.50
C TRP A 89 6.18 -9.44 -9.05
N LEU A 90 4.97 -9.37 -8.50
CA LEU A 90 4.67 -9.88 -7.15
C LEU A 90 4.86 -11.40 -7.05
N VAL A 91 4.44 -12.18 -8.05
CA VAL A 91 4.59 -13.65 -8.05
C VAL A 91 6.06 -14.06 -8.09
N LYS A 92 6.91 -13.33 -8.84
CA LYS A 92 8.35 -13.59 -8.93
C LYS A 92 9.11 -13.24 -7.66
N LYS A 93 8.56 -12.36 -6.83
CA LYS A 93 9.18 -11.91 -5.59
C LYS A 93 8.57 -12.67 -4.44
N ASN A 94 9.38 -13.43 -3.71
CA ASN A 94 8.95 -14.19 -2.53
C ASN A 94 8.72 -13.23 -1.34
N PHE A 95 7.72 -12.35 -1.45
CA PHE A 95 7.41 -11.35 -0.42
C PHE A 95 6.58 -11.99 0.70
N ILE A 96 7.14 -12.00 1.91
CA ILE A 96 6.42 -12.27 3.15
C ILE A 96 6.10 -10.93 3.80
N ALA A 97 5.23 -10.11 3.21
CA ALA A 97 4.66 -9.00 3.99
C ALA A 97 3.47 -9.54 4.75
N VAL A 98 3.68 -9.72 6.05
CA VAL A 98 2.65 -10.12 7.00
C VAL A 98 1.86 -8.86 7.33
N ILE A 99 0.68 -8.70 6.74
CA ILE A 99 -0.35 -7.86 7.36
C ILE A 99 -0.72 -8.58 8.66
N PRO A 100 -0.43 -8.04 9.85
CA PRO A 100 -0.71 -8.74 11.08
C PRO A 100 -2.24 -8.80 11.25
N ASN A 101 -2.83 -9.97 10.94
CA ASN A 101 -4.17 -10.41 11.30
C ASN A 101 -5.34 -9.43 11.05
N GLY A 102 -5.55 -9.02 9.79
CA GLY A 102 -6.82 -8.42 9.36
C GLY A 102 -7.92 -9.43 8.99
N LEU A 103 -7.58 -10.72 8.92
CA LEU A 103 -8.52 -11.81 8.69
C LEU A 103 -8.69 -12.55 10.01
N LYS A 104 -9.73 -12.22 10.77
CA LYS A 104 -10.36 -13.23 11.61
C LYS A 104 -11.11 -14.15 10.63
N GLU A 105 -10.66 -15.39 10.52
CA GLU A 105 -11.51 -16.48 10.02
C GLU A 105 -12.78 -16.60 10.89
#